data_AF-A0A969TGF8-F1
#
_entry.id   AF-A0A969TGF8-F1
#
_cell.length_a   1.000
_cell.length_b   1.000
_cell.length_c   1.000
_cell.angle_alpha   90.00
_cell.angle_beta   90.00
_cell.angle_gamma   90.00
#
_symmetry.space_group_name_H-M   'P 1'
#
loop_
_entity.id
_entity.type
_entity.pdbx_description
1 polymer ?
#
loop_
_entity_poly.entity_id
_entity_poly.type
_entity_poly.pdbx_seq_one_letter_code
_entity_poly.pdbx_strand_id
1 'polypeptide(L)'
;MTVHPIPVDHNDPTHVCTCMSDRGINVQLHEGQTIRVTLSRDLVTWADKTRTVTPAGTVYEGVAKNITDDGFFDVMTTDGSIVGFYAHDSTFTVEVL
;
A
#
# COMPACT_ATOMS: atom_id res chain seq x y z
N MET A 1 -43.78 -6.47 17.60
CA MET A 1 -42.88 -5.69 16.73
C MET A 1 -41.79 -6.61 16.27
N THR A 2 -41.87 -7.10 15.04
CA THR A 2 -40.94 -8.08 14.48
C THR A 2 -39.76 -7.30 13.93
N VAL A 3 -38.61 -7.37 14.61
CA VAL A 3 -37.38 -6.74 14.14
C VAL A 3 -36.82 -7.64 13.04
N HIS A 4 -36.91 -7.19 11.79
CA HIS A 4 -36.22 -7.85 10.69
C HIS A 4 -34.71 -7.61 10.86
N PRO A 5 -33.86 -8.64 10.84
CA PRO A 5 -32.43 -8.44 10.78
C PRO A 5 -32.08 -7.77 9.46
N ILE A 6 -31.41 -6.63 9.55
CA ILE A 6 -30.78 -5.97 8.41
C ILE A 6 -29.74 -6.97 7.88
N PRO A 7 -29.75 -7.32 6.58
CA PRO A 7 -28.70 -8.16 6.03
C PRO A 7 -27.37 -7.42 6.22
N VAL A 8 -26.47 -8.01 7.01
CA VAL A 8 -25.07 -7.60 7.07
C VAL A 8 -24.49 -7.90 5.71
N ASP A 9 -24.35 -6.87 4.90
CA ASP A 9 -23.58 -6.90 3.66
C ASP A 9 -22.15 -7.32 4.05
N HIS A 10 -21.74 -8.53 3.69
CA HIS A 10 -20.40 -9.08 3.97
C HIS A 10 -19.35 -8.53 2.99
N ASN A 11 -19.61 -7.38 2.37
CA ASN A 11 -18.64 -6.65 1.57
C ASN A 11 -18.18 -5.49 2.43
N ASP A 12 -17.22 -5.74 3.32
CA ASP A 12 -16.60 -4.68 4.11
C ASP A 12 -15.37 -4.15 3.35
N PRO A 13 -15.48 -3.04 2.57
CA PRO A 13 -14.36 -2.49 1.79
C PRO A 13 -13.35 -1.73 2.67
N THR A 14 -13.28 -1.98 3.98
CA THR A 14 -12.77 -0.99 4.95
C THR A 14 -11.33 -1.15 5.38
N HIS A 15 -10.55 -2.07 4.81
CA HIS A 15 -9.12 -2.06 5.12
C HIS A 15 -8.50 -0.86 4.40
N VAL A 16 -8.17 0.15 5.20
CA VAL A 16 -7.59 1.41 4.77
C VAL A 16 -6.32 1.66 5.55
N CYS A 17 -5.26 2.10 4.88
CA CYS A 17 -4.04 2.52 5.54
C CYS A 17 -3.74 3.99 5.23
N THR A 18 -3.01 4.65 6.11
CA THR A 18 -2.63 6.05 5.94
C THR A 18 -1.14 6.16 5.67
N CYS A 19 -0.79 6.56 4.46
CA CYS A 19 0.58 6.72 3.99
C CYS A 19 0.97 8.19 3.93
N MET A 20 2.27 8.48 4.00
CA MET A 20 2.78 9.83 3.76
C MET A 20 2.95 10.10 2.26
N SER A 21 2.42 11.23 1.78
CA SER A 21 2.64 11.70 0.42
C SER A 21 3.98 12.41 0.26
N ASP A 22 4.40 12.62 -0.99
CA ASP A 22 5.53 13.47 -1.36
C ASP A 22 5.39 14.91 -0.82
N ARG A 23 4.14 15.40 -0.74
CA ARG A 23 3.78 16.70 -0.15
C ARG A 23 3.75 16.75 1.38
N GLY A 24 4.09 15.66 2.08
CA GLY A 24 4.05 15.58 3.54
C GLY A 24 2.62 15.55 4.13
N ILE A 25 1.63 15.13 3.34
CA ILE A 25 0.23 15.00 3.75
C ILE A 25 -0.09 13.52 3.92
N ASN A 26 -0.96 13.20 4.88
CA ASN A 26 -1.49 11.86 5.06
C ASN A 26 -2.49 11.53 3.95
N VAL A 27 -2.26 10.44 3.24
CA VAL A 27 -3.13 9.93 2.17
C VAL A 27 -3.74 8.61 2.63
N GLN A 28 -5.05 8.51 2.53
CA GLN A 28 -5.78 7.29 2.80
C GLN A 28 -5.80 6.41 1.56
N LEU A 29 -5.30 5.18 1.69
CA LEU A 29 -5.31 4.18 0.64
C LEU A 29 -6.48 3.22 0.85
N HIS A 30 -7.13 2.89 -0.26
CA HIS A 30 -8.20 1.93 -0.37
C HIS A 30 -7.82 0.85 -1.37
N GLU A 31 -8.32 -0.37 -1.15
CA GLU A 31 -8.06 -1.46 -2.07
C GLU A 31 -8.59 -1.16 -3.48
N GLY A 32 -7.80 -1.48 -4.50
CA GLY A 32 -8.16 -1.22 -5.89
C GLY A 32 -7.80 0.18 -6.41
N GLN A 33 -7.27 1.07 -5.56
CA GLN A 33 -6.78 2.37 -6.04
C GLN A 33 -5.49 2.21 -6.85
N THR A 34 -5.40 2.96 -7.95
CA THR A 34 -4.15 3.14 -8.67
C THR A 34 -3.27 4.11 -7.89
N ILE A 35 -2.05 3.69 -7.58
CA ILE A 35 -1.09 4.47 -6.80
C ILE A 35 0.30 4.43 -7.41
N ARG A 36 1.10 5.41 -7.04
CA ARG A 36 2.53 5.49 -7.29
C ARG A 36 3.26 5.56 -5.96
N VAL A 37 4.17 4.62 -5.74
CA VAL A 37 5.12 4.63 -4.62
C VAL A 37 6.48 5.06 -5.14
N THR A 38 7.09 6.06 -4.51
CA THR A 38 8.44 6.52 -4.84
C THR A 38 9.36 6.30 -3.66
N LEU A 39 10.47 5.60 -3.86
CA LEU A 39 11.48 5.43 -2.81
C LEU A 39 12.24 6.74 -2.61
N SER A 40 12.18 7.29 -1.40
CA SER A 40 12.92 8.49 -0.98
C SER A 40 14.36 8.15 -0.56
N ARG A 41 14.64 6.87 -0.27
CA ARG A 41 15.94 6.35 0.19
C ARG A 41 16.20 4.97 -0.39
N ASP A 42 17.46 4.54 -0.37
CA ASP A 42 17.82 3.18 -0.75
C ASP A 42 17.14 2.18 0.19
N LEU A 43 16.38 1.25 -0.38
CA LEU A 43 15.74 0.17 0.36
C LEU A 43 16.65 -1.07 0.32
N VAL A 44 17.06 -1.55 1.49
CA VAL A 44 17.89 -2.74 1.62
C VAL A 44 17.03 -3.91 2.10
N THR A 45 16.87 -4.93 1.28
CA THR A 45 16.16 -6.16 1.64
C THR A 45 17.14 -7.33 1.73
N TRP A 46 16.80 -8.30 2.58
CA TRP A 46 17.57 -9.52 2.78
C TRP A 46 16.66 -10.73 2.58
N ALA A 47 16.95 -11.55 1.57
CA ALA A 47 16.26 -12.80 1.30
C ALA A 47 17.28 -13.91 1.06
N ASP A 48 17.16 -15.04 1.77
CA ASP A 48 18.06 -16.20 1.63
C ASP A 48 19.56 -15.87 1.65
N LYS A 49 19.97 -14.98 2.57
CA LYS A 49 21.35 -14.45 2.70
C LYS A 49 21.82 -13.59 1.52
N THR A 50 20.95 -13.30 0.56
CA THR A 50 21.20 -12.35 -0.52
C THR A 50 20.74 -10.96 -0.06
N ARG A 51 21.65 -9.98 -0.19
CA ARG A 51 21.35 -8.57 0.03
C ARG A 51 20.95 -7.94 -1.29
N THR A 52 19.75 -7.39 -1.36
CA THR A 52 19.29 -6.60 -2.50
C THR A 52 19.20 -5.14 -2.09
N VAL A 53 19.73 -4.25 -2.92
CA VAL A 53 19.63 -2.80 -2.72
C VAL A 53 18.80 -2.24 -3.86
N THR A 54 17.65 -1.68 -3.50
CA THR A 54 16.81 -0.94 -4.44
C THR A 54 17.13 0.54 -4.28
N PRO A 55 17.59 1.23 -5.34
CA PRO A 55 18.03 2.61 -5.21
C PRO A 55 16.87 3.57 -4.93
N ALA A 56 17.18 4.65 -4.20
CA ALA A 56 16.30 5.81 -4.10
C ALA A 56 15.90 6.32 -5.50
N GLY A 57 14.69 6.86 -5.61
CA GLY A 57 14.09 7.28 -6.87
C GLY A 57 13.45 6.14 -7.68
N THR A 58 13.54 4.88 -7.22
CA THR A 58 12.77 3.79 -7.81
C THR A 58 11.27 4.05 -7.61
N VAL A 59 10.50 3.81 -8.67
CA VAL A 59 9.05 4.04 -8.71
C VAL A 59 8.33 2.72 -8.93
N TYR A 60 7.30 2.48 -8.12
CA TYR A 60 6.35 1.39 -8.31
C TYR A 60 4.98 1.99 -8.59
N GLU A 61 4.46 1.77 -9.80
CA GLU A 61 3.15 2.24 -10.21
C GLU A 61 2.24 1.04 -10.46
N GLY A 62 1.07 1.03 -9.81
CA GLY A 62 0.21 -0.14 -9.82
C GLY A 62 -1.05 0.03 -8.99
N VAL A 63 -1.72 -1.09 -8.75
CA VAL A 63 -2.96 -1.13 -7.97
C VAL A 63 -2.67 -1.56 -6.54
N ALA A 64 -3.17 -0.80 -5.57
CA ALA A 64 -3.12 -1.14 -4.16
C ALA A 64 -3.96 -2.39 -3.85
N LYS A 65 -3.37 -3.37 -3.18
CA LYS A 65 -3.96 -4.67 -2.82
C LYS A 65 -3.60 -5.07 -1.40
N ASN A 66 -4.35 -6.01 -0.83
CA ASN A 66 -4.08 -6.62 0.47
C ASN A 66 -3.77 -5.58 1.55
N ILE A 67 -4.56 -4.52 1.61
CA ILE A 67 -4.41 -3.50 2.65
C ILE A 67 -4.82 -4.14 3.97
N THR A 68 -4.03 -3.92 5.00
CA THR A 68 -4.28 -4.41 6.35
C THR A 68 -4.36 -3.26 7.34
N ASP A 69 -5.02 -3.51 8.48
CA ASP A 69 -5.22 -2.51 9.53
C ASP A 69 -3.90 -2.10 10.24
N ASP A 70 -2.85 -2.93 10.17
CA ASP A 70 -1.51 -2.60 10.68
C ASP A 70 -0.68 -1.74 9.70
N GLY A 71 -1.28 -1.35 8.58
CA GLY A 71 -0.70 -0.44 7.61
C GLY A 71 0.17 -1.12 6.56
N PHE A 72 0.11 -2.45 6.43
CA PHE A 72 0.71 -3.13 5.28
C PHE A 72 -0.19 -2.99 4.05
N PHE A 73 0.42 -2.89 2.87
CA PHE A 73 -0.27 -2.96 1.59
C PHE A 73 0.67 -3.46 0.49
N ASP A 74 0.10 -4.11 -0.52
CA ASP A 74 0.79 -4.52 -1.72
C ASP A 74 0.52 -3.56 -2.88
N VAL A 75 1.52 -3.37 -3.74
CA VAL A 75 1.37 -2.75 -5.06
C VAL A 75 1.50 -3.84 -6.11
N MET A 76 0.42 -4.10 -6.83
CA MET A 76 0.44 -4.95 -8.02
C MET A 76 0.78 -4.07 -9.23
N THR A 77 2.02 -4.17 -9.72
CA THR A 77 2.52 -3.39 -10.86
C THR A 77 2.01 -3.95 -12.18
N THR A 78 2.08 -3.14 -13.23
CA THR A 78 1.56 -3.50 -14.57
C THR A 78 2.25 -4.70 -15.22
N ASP A 79 3.49 -4.99 -14.82
CA ASP A 79 4.26 -6.17 -15.24
C ASP A 79 3.89 -7.44 -14.45
N GLY A 80 2.94 -7.36 -13.52
CA GLY A 80 2.48 -8.46 -12.68
C GLY A 80 3.33 -8.71 -11.44
N SER A 81 4.35 -7.89 -11.17
CA SER A 81 5.09 -7.96 -9.91
C SER A 81 4.23 -7.48 -8.73
N ILE A 82 4.49 -8.02 -7.55
CA ILE A 82 3.84 -7.61 -6.30
C ILE A 82 4.92 -7.14 -5.35
N VAL A 83 4.77 -5.92 -4.83
CA VAL A 83 5.73 -5.30 -3.91
C VAL A 83 4.99 -4.81 -2.68
N GLY A 84 5.38 -5.32 -1.50
CA GLY A 84 4.76 -4.98 -0.23
C GLY A 84 5.45 -3.81 0.47
N PHE A 85 4.64 -2.97 1.11
CA PHE A 85 5.07 -1.77 1.83
C PHE A 85 4.34 -1.64 3.16
N TYR A 86 5.01 -1.03 4.14
CA TYR A 86 4.40 -0.59 5.38
C TYR A 86 4.19 0.92 5.35
N ALA A 87 2.95 1.38 5.48
CA ALA A 87 2.52 2.78 5.37
C ALA A 87 3.29 3.77 6.28
N HIS A 88 3.84 3.27 7.39
CA HIS A 88 4.61 4.05 8.35
C HIS A 88 6.12 4.11 8.05
N ASP A 89 6.57 3.45 6.98
CA ASP A 89 7.97 3.49 6.57
C ASP A 89 8.31 4.81 5.87
N SER A 90 9.21 5.57 6.48
CA SER A 90 9.69 6.86 5.96
C SER A 90 10.61 6.76 4.73
N THR A 91 10.93 5.55 4.26
CA THR A 91 11.79 5.34 3.09
C THR A 91 11.08 5.56 1.76
N PHE A 92 9.77 5.75 1.75
CA PHE A 92 9.00 6.03 0.54
C PHE A 92 7.93 7.10 0.75
N THR A 93 7.34 7.54 -0.37
CA THR A 93 6.14 8.38 -0.41
C THR A 93 5.12 7.78 -1.36
N VAL A 94 3.84 8.11 -1.15
CA VAL A 94 2.72 7.60 -1.96
C VAL A 94 1.91 8.72 -2.60
N GLU A 95 1.56 8.55 -3.86
CA GLU A 95 0.63 9.40 -4.63
C GLU A 95 -0.52 8.53 -5.14
N VAL A 96 -1.77 8.99 -5.00
CA VAL A 96 -2.95 8.36 -5.64
C VAL A 96 -3.13 8.99 -7.01
N LEU A 97 -3.33 8.16 -8.04
CA LEU A 97 -3.41 8.56 -9.45
C LEU A 97 -4.84 8.68 -9.97
#